data_AF-A0A0F8ZQF7-F1
#
_entry.id   AF-A0A0F8ZQF7-F1
#
_cell.length_a   1.000
_cell.length_b   1.000
_cell.length_c   1.000
_cell.angle_alpha   90.00
_cell.angle_beta   90.00
_cell.angle_gamma   90.00
#
_symmetry.space_group_name_H-M   'P 1'
#
loop_
_entity.id
_entity.type
_entity.pdbx_description
1 polymer ?
#
loop_
_entity_poly.entity_id
_entity_poly.type
_entity_poly.pdbx_seq_one_letter_code
_entity_poly.pdbx_strand_id
1 'polypeptide(L)'
;MQERLDWENTEMIGENKEPAHNSFIPNHDVETALRGTRDDSMFYISLNGNWAFKWVKKPDDRPKNFHKLEFDASSWNRIPVPSNWQMHGYGVPIYTNVRYPYSINKKDIPKIDHEYNPVGSYKTKFTIPCTWDGREIFIHFDG
;
A
#
# COMPACT_ATOMS: atom_id res chain seq x y z
N MET A 1 -6.93 -21.79 20.59
CA MET A 1 -7.20 -20.33 20.49
C MET A 1 -7.33 -20.03 19.02
N GLN A 2 -8.44 -19.41 18.60
CA GLN A 2 -8.62 -19.03 17.20
C GLN A 2 -7.71 -17.83 16.93
N GLU A 3 -6.85 -17.95 15.94
CA GLU A 3 -5.91 -16.91 15.53
C GLU A 3 -6.71 -15.67 15.09
N ARG A 4 -6.44 -14.52 15.70
CA ARG A 4 -7.15 -13.26 15.42
C ARG A 4 -6.49 -12.61 14.22
N LEU A 5 -7.28 -12.23 13.21
CA LEU A 5 -6.77 -11.51 12.03
C LEU A 5 -6.19 -10.16 12.45
N ASP A 6 -5.02 -9.79 11.93
CA ASP A 6 -4.32 -8.55 12.34
C ASP A 6 -5.17 -7.30 12.12
N TRP A 7 -5.92 -7.25 11.01
CA TRP A 7 -6.82 -6.13 10.68
C TRP A 7 -8.10 -6.08 11.53
N GLU A 8 -8.35 -7.08 12.37
CA GLU A 8 -9.39 -7.08 13.41
C GLU A 8 -8.77 -7.03 14.82
N ASN A 9 -7.48 -6.71 14.93
CA ASN A 9 -6.78 -6.55 16.20
C ASN A 9 -6.37 -5.09 16.44
N THR A 10 -7.04 -4.43 17.39
CA THR A 10 -6.76 -3.03 17.74
C THR A 10 -5.37 -2.79 18.33
N GLU A 11 -4.71 -3.85 18.82
CA GLU A 11 -3.34 -3.77 19.33
C GLU A 11 -2.30 -3.89 18.20
N MET A 12 -2.69 -4.40 17.03
CA MET A 12 -1.83 -4.52 15.85
C MET A 12 -1.88 -3.24 15.01
N ILE A 13 -1.11 -2.23 15.45
CA ILE A 13 -0.97 -0.94 14.73
C ILE A 13 0.15 -0.92 13.68
N GLY A 14 0.94 -1.99 13.62
CA GLY A 14 2.02 -2.20 12.66
C GLY A 14 3.00 -3.26 13.12
N GLU A 15 3.72 -3.82 12.16
CA GLU A 15 4.74 -4.84 12.39
C GLU A 15 5.97 -4.49 11.56
N ASN A 16 7.17 -4.51 12.15
CA ASN A 16 8.44 -4.26 11.48
C ASN A 16 8.53 -2.93 10.71
N LYS A 17 7.81 -1.89 11.16
CA LYS A 17 7.95 -0.52 10.64
C LYS A 17 9.05 0.20 11.40
N GLU A 18 9.81 1.04 10.69
CA GLU A 18 10.76 1.94 11.34
C GLU A 18 10.04 2.93 12.28
N PRO A 19 10.70 3.40 13.37
CA PRO A 19 10.18 4.46 14.22
C PRO A 19 9.88 5.73 13.42
N ALA A 20 8.84 6.46 13.82
CA ALA A 20 8.52 7.74 13.20
C ALA A 20 9.67 8.74 13.39
N HIS A 21 9.99 9.46 12.32
CA HIS A 21 11.01 10.50 12.30
C HIS A 21 10.56 11.68 11.43
N ASN A 22 11.31 12.78 11.44
CA ASN A 22 11.05 13.94 10.59
C ASN A 22 11.18 13.58 9.09
N SER A 23 10.44 14.27 8.23
CA SER A 23 10.57 14.06 6.79
C SER A 23 11.93 14.54 6.28
N PHE A 24 12.70 13.67 5.64
CA PHE A 24 13.91 14.01 4.91
C PHE A 24 14.16 13.00 3.79
N ILE A 25 15.03 13.38 2.86
CA ILE A 25 15.49 12.52 1.76
C ILE A 25 17.01 12.58 1.76
N PRO A 26 17.68 11.43 1.74
CA PRO A 26 19.13 11.40 1.65
C PRO A 26 19.56 12.11 0.38
N ASN A 27 20.49 13.05 0.48
CA ASN A 27 21.04 13.79 -0.65
C ASN A 27 22.55 13.56 -0.72
N HIS A 28 23.11 13.62 -1.92
CA HIS A 28 24.54 13.38 -2.12
C HIS A 28 25.40 14.64 -1.98
N ASP A 29 24.79 15.82 -2.09
CA ASP A 29 25.43 17.11 -1.90
C ASP A 29 24.50 18.15 -1.26
N VAL A 30 25.08 19.29 -0.88
CA VAL A 30 24.38 20.39 -0.22
C VAL A 30 23.43 21.10 -1.18
N GLU A 31 23.76 21.17 -2.47
CA GLU A 31 22.95 21.87 -3.46
C GLU A 31 21.61 21.16 -3.68
N THR A 32 21.61 19.84 -3.87
CA THR A 32 20.37 19.06 -4.00
C THR A 32 19.60 19.04 -2.68
N ALA A 33 20.30 19.01 -1.54
CA ALA A 33 19.65 19.11 -0.23
C ALA A 33 18.90 20.44 -0.04
N LEU A 34 19.47 21.56 -0.50
CA LEU A 34 18.85 22.89 -0.40
C LEU A 34 17.65 23.06 -1.34
N ARG A 35 17.62 22.37 -2.48
CA ARG A 35 16.45 22.37 -3.38
C ARG A 35 15.25 21.64 -2.78
N GLY A 36 15.50 20.59 -1.99
CA GLY A 36 14.46 19.87 -1.24
C GLY A 36 13.51 19.03 -2.10
N THR A 37 13.83 18.81 -3.36
CA THR A 37 13.08 17.99 -4.33
C THR A 37 13.46 16.53 -4.21
N ARG A 38 12.47 15.63 -4.13
CA ARG A 38 12.71 14.18 -3.98
C ARG A 38 13.47 13.60 -5.19
N ASP A 39 13.03 14.00 -6.38
CA ASP A 39 13.48 13.43 -7.65
C ASP A 39 14.92 13.82 -8.02
N ASP A 40 15.49 14.85 -7.39
CA ASP A 40 16.86 15.27 -7.62
C ASP A 40 17.87 14.42 -6.84
N SER A 41 17.41 13.63 -5.86
CA SER A 41 18.29 12.75 -5.12
C SER A 41 18.58 11.47 -5.90
N MET A 42 19.87 11.18 -6.09
CA MET A 42 20.34 9.89 -6.63
C MET A 42 20.06 8.69 -5.69
N PHE A 43 19.63 8.96 -4.46
CA PHE A 43 19.25 7.97 -3.45
C PHE A 43 17.73 7.82 -3.34
N TYR A 44 16.98 8.36 -4.30
CA TYR A 44 15.54 8.25 -4.36
C TYR A 44 15.09 7.65 -5.70
N ILE A 45 14.13 6.73 -5.63
CA ILE A 45 13.42 6.23 -6.82
C ILE A 45 11.93 6.27 -6.50
N SER A 46 11.16 6.97 -7.33
CA SER A 46 9.72 6.91 -7.26
C SER A 46 9.22 5.56 -7.77
N LEU A 47 8.34 4.91 -7.00
CA LEU A 47 7.57 3.76 -7.45
C LEU A 47 6.18 4.16 -7.97
N ASN A 48 5.90 5.46 -8.13
CA ASN A 48 4.66 5.92 -8.78
C ASN A 48 4.59 5.46 -10.23
N GLY A 49 3.38 5.24 -10.72
CA GLY A 49 3.13 4.77 -12.08
C GLY A 49 2.07 3.69 -12.14
N ASN A 50 2.06 2.90 -13.22
CA ASN A 50 1.02 1.89 -13.44
C ASN A 50 1.39 0.55 -12.83
N TRP A 51 0.65 0.11 -11.81
CA TRP A 51 0.85 -1.17 -11.13
C TRP A 51 -0.17 -2.20 -11.61
N ALA A 52 0.20 -3.49 -11.64
CA ALA A 52 -0.78 -4.55 -11.85
C ALA A 52 -1.72 -4.61 -10.65
N PHE A 53 -3.02 -4.66 -10.92
CA PHE A 53 -4.07 -4.46 -9.93
C PHE A 53 -5.21 -5.47 -10.07
N LYS A 54 -5.56 -6.10 -8.96
CA LYS A 54 -6.73 -6.99 -8.84
C LYS A 54 -7.61 -6.52 -7.70
N TRP A 55 -8.86 -6.21 -8.03
CA TRP A 55 -9.90 -5.95 -7.05
C TRP A 55 -10.78 -7.18 -6.85
N VAL A 56 -11.16 -7.45 -5.61
CA VAL A 56 -12.16 -8.47 -5.24
C VAL A 56 -13.10 -7.92 -4.16
N LYS A 57 -14.30 -8.51 -4.06
CA LYS A 57 -15.36 -8.03 -3.14
C LYS A 57 -15.04 -8.33 -1.67
N LYS A 58 -14.39 -9.45 -1.39
CA LYS A 58 -14.11 -9.90 -0.03
C LYS A 58 -12.73 -10.54 0.13
N PRO A 59 -12.17 -10.62 1.36
CA PRO A 59 -10.81 -11.10 1.57
C PRO A 59 -10.56 -12.52 1.08
N ASP A 60 -11.54 -13.43 1.19
CA ASP A 60 -11.36 -14.83 0.78
C ASP A 60 -11.17 -15.02 -0.73
N ASP A 61 -11.70 -14.09 -1.53
CA ASP A 61 -11.60 -14.12 -2.99
C ASP A 61 -10.24 -13.60 -3.50
N ARG A 62 -9.41 -13.02 -2.60
CA ARG A 62 -8.15 -12.40 -2.99
C ARG A 62 -7.15 -13.45 -3.51
N PRO A 63 -6.26 -13.08 -4.44
CA PRO A 63 -5.23 -13.97 -4.95
C PRO A 63 -4.15 -14.24 -3.88
N LYS A 64 -4.35 -15.22 -2.99
CA LYS A 64 -3.54 -15.44 -1.77
C LYS A 64 -2.01 -15.51 -1.99
N ASN A 65 -1.56 -16.00 -3.14
CA ASN A 65 -0.14 -16.22 -3.45
C ASN A 65 0.49 -15.11 -4.33
N PHE A 66 -0.18 -13.98 -4.54
CA PHE A 66 0.30 -12.95 -5.49
C PHE A 66 1.62 -12.28 -5.09
N HIS A 67 1.98 -12.33 -3.81
CA HIS A 67 3.23 -11.79 -3.27
C HIS A 67 4.46 -12.58 -3.74
N LYS A 68 4.29 -13.85 -4.16
CA LYS A 68 5.40 -14.68 -4.65
C LYS A 68 6.02 -14.12 -5.92
N LEU A 69 7.33 -14.23 -6.06
CA LEU A 69 8.08 -13.72 -7.22
C LEU A 69 7.55 -14.27 -8.55
N GLU A 70 7.34 -15.59 -8.60
CA GLU A 70 6.89 -16.33 -9.78
C GLU A 70 5.40 -16.18 -10.11
N PHE A 71 4.63 -15.46 -9.29
CA PHE A 71 3.21 -15.27 -9.58
C PHE A 71 3.04 -14.39 -10.83
N ASP A 72 2.39 -14.95 -11.84
CA ASP A 72 2.06 -14.23 -13.07
C ASP A 72 0.81 -13.35 -12.88
N ALA A 73 1.02 -12.04 -12.89
CA ALA A 73 -0.03 -11.03 -12.85
C ALA A 73 -0.27 -10.38 -14.23
N SER A 74 0.22 -10.97 -15.32
CA SER A 74 0.08 -10.44 -16.69
C SER A 74 -1.37 -10.23 -17.12
N SER A 75 -2.29 -11.05 -16.61
CA SER A 75 -3.72 -10.97 -16.87
C SER A 75 -4.47 -9.91 -16.03
N TRP A 76 -3.79 -9.25 -15.10
CA TRP A 76 -4.41 -8.23 -14.26
C TRP A 76 -4.52 -6.90 -15.00
N ASN A 77 -5.51 -6.10 -14.62
CA ASN A 77 -5.60 -4.72 -15.08
C ASN A 77 -4.43 -3.91 -14.52
N ARG A 78 -4.23 -2.69 -15.04
CA ARG A 78 -3.28 -1.72 -14.47
C ARG A 78 -4.02 -0.55 -13.86
N ILE A 79 -3.49 -0.03 -12.75
CA ILE A 79 -4.01 1.16 -12.07
C ILE A 79 -2.86 2.17 -11.84
N PRO A 80 -3.09 3.49 -12.02
CA PRO A 80 -2.09 4.48 -11.63
C PRO A 80 -1.96 4.53 -10.11
N VAL A 81 -0.73 4.63 -9.62
CA VAL A 81 -0.39 4.83 -8.22
C VAL A 81 0.37 6.16 -8.11
N PRO A 82 -0.05 7.08 -7.22
CA PRO A 82 -1.15 6.96 -6.26
C PRO A 82 -2.54 7.18 -6.87
N SER A 83 -3.56 6.47 -6.37
CA SER A 83 -4.96 6.75 -6.69
C SER A 83 -5.92 6.07 -5.69
N ASN A 84 -7.17 6.53 -5.66
CA ASN A 84 -8.28 5.79 -5.03
C ASN A 84 -8.95 4.92 -6.10
N TRP A 85 -9.02 3.61 -5.91
CA TRP A 85 -9.51 2.68 -6.93
C TRP A 85 -10.97 2.92 -7.34
N GLN A 86 -11.78 3.54 -6.47
CA GLN A 86 -13.17 3.92 -6.75
C GLN A 86 -13.27 4.90 -7.91
N MET A 87 -12.25 5.75 -8.07
CA MET A 87 -12.16 6.69 -9.20
C MET A 87 -11.74 6.02 -10.51
N HIS A 88 -11.34 4.74 -10.44
CA HIS A 88 -10.89 3.92 -11.57
C HIS A 88 -11.85 2.76 -11.87
N GLY A 89 -13.11 2.85 -11.41
CA GLY A 89 -14.18 1.89 -11.75
C GLY A 89 -14.26 0.66 -10.84
N TYR A 90 -13.56 0.66 -9.70
CA TYR A 90 -13.57 -0.47 -8.76
C TYR A 90 -14.38 -0.16 -7.50
N GLY A 91 -15.36 -1.01 -7.18
CA GLY A 91 -16.24 -0.76 -6.03
C GLY A 91 -17.07 0.53 -6.19
N VAL A 92 -17.51 1.10 -5.07
CA VAL A 92 -18.38 2.28 -5.04
C VAL A 92 -17.87 3.26 -3.99
N PRO A 93 -17.70 4.57 -4.30
CA PRO A 93 -17.39 5.57 -3.29
C PRO A 93 -18.60 5.76 -2.37
N ILE A 94 -18.38 5.74 -1.06
CA ILE A 94 -19.44 5.87 -0.06
C ILE A 94 -19.22 7.18 0.71
N TYR A 95 -20.23 8.05 0.69
CA TYR A 95 -20.28 9.24 1.52
C TYR A 95 -21.30 9.06 2.65
N THR A 96 -20.88 9.31 3.88
CA THR A 96 -21.73 9.27 5.08
C THR A 96 -21.36 10.42 5.99
N ASN A 97 -22.34 11.09 6.61
CA ASN A 97 -22.07 12.16 7.56
C ASN A 97 -21.61 11.62 8.93
N VAL A 98 -22.51 10.98 9.69
CA VAL A 98 -22.26 10.53 11.08
C VAL A 98 -22.10 9.01 11.21
N ARG A 99 -22.72 8.25 10.32
CA ARG A 99 -22.80 6.78 10.44
C ARG A 99 -21.61 6.15 9.72
N TYR A 100 -21.01 5.12 10.32
CA TYR A 100 -20.13 4.22 9.55
C TYR A 100 -20.83 3.66 8.30
N PRO A 101 -20.08 3.37 7.22
CA PRO A 101 -20.56 2.62 6.07
C PRO A 101 -21.21 1.30 6.48
N TYR A 102 -22.12 0.79 5.65
CA TYR A 102 -22.86 -0.45 5.94
C TYR A 102 -21.94 -1.69 6.08
N SER A 103 -20.74 -1.63 5.53
CA SER A 103 -19.70 -2.67 5.63
C SER A 103 -19.06 -2.80 7.01
N ILE A 104 -19.40 -1.92 7.96
CA ILE A 104 -18.90 -1.94 9.33
C ILE A 104 -20.05 -2.26 10.28
N ASN A 105 -19.97 -3.42 10.96
CA ASN A 105 -20.90 -3.78 12.02
C ASN A 105 -20.53 -3.06 13.32
N LYS A 106 -21.27 -2.00 13.66
CA LYS A 106 -21.00 -1.17 14.86
C LYS A 106 -21.09 -1.92 16.19
N LYS A 107 -21.76 -3.08 16.24
CA LYS A 107 -21.97 -3.82 17.49
C LYS A 107 -20.78 -4.69 17.90
N ASP A 108 -19.84 -4.92 17.00
CA ASP A 108 -18.76 -5.91 17.19
C ASP A 108 -17.40 -5.37 16.72
N ILE A 109 -17.18 -4.05 16.79
CA ILE A 109 -15.89 -3.42 16.49
C ILE A 109 -14.82 -4.04 17.42
N PRO A 110 -13.67 -4.49 16.90
CA PRO A 110 -13.08 -4.19 15.59
C PRO A 110 -13.40 -5.18 14.44
N LYS A 111 -14.32 -6.13 14.63
CA LYS A 111 -14.71 -7.02 13.53
C LYS A 111 -15.38 -6.24 12.40
N ILE A 112 -15.12 -6.64 11.17
CA ILE A 112 -15.74 -6.04 9.98
C ILE A 112 -16.55 -7.08 9.19
N ASP A 113 -17.23 -6.64 8.14
CA ASP A 113 -18.01 -7.53 7.28
C ASP A 113 -17.09 -8.36 6.37
N HIS A 114 -17.05 -9.68 6.57
CA HIS A 114 -16.25 -10.59 5.75
C HIS A 114 -16.92 -10.96 4.42
N GLU A 115 -18.19 -10.60 4.22
CA GLU A 115 -18.92 -10.78 2.95
C GLU A 115 -18.85 -9.55 2.04
N TYR A 116 -18.52 -8.38 2.60
CA TYR A 116 -18.23 -7.16 1.85
C TYR A 116 -17.12 -6.32 2.51
N ASN A 117 -15.88 -6.71 2.27
CA ASN A 117 -14.68 -5.94 2.57
C ASN A 117 -13.77 -5.94 1.33
N PRO A 118 -13.94 -4.96 0.42
CA PRO A 118 -13.21 -4.91 -0.83
C PRO A 118 -11.70 -4.90 -0.66
N VAL A 119 -11.00 -5.77 -1.41
CA VAL A 119 -9.54 -5.90 -1.36
C VAL A 119 -8.92 -5.52 -2.70
N GLY A 120 -7.94 -4.62 -2.67
CA GLY A 120 -7.05 -4.30 -3.78
C GLY A 120 -5.68 -4.96 -3.62
N SER A 121 -5.32 -5.86 -4.54
CA SER A 121 -3.97 -6.44 -4.61
C SER A 121 -3.15 -5.69 -5.66
N TYR A 122 -1.99 -5.19 -5.26
CA TYR A 122 -1.09 -4.39 -6.10
C TYR A 122 0.24 -5.13 -6.31
N LYS A 123 0.72 -5.25 -7.54
CA LYS A 123 2.04 -5.83 -7.85
C LYS A 123 2.78 -4.96 -8.86
N THR A 124 4.03 -4.65 -8.58
CA THR A 124 4.93 -3.96 -9.50
C THR A 124 6.32 -4.58 -9.47
N LYS A 125 7.13 -4.31 -10.48
CA LYS A 125 8.53 -4.70 -10.56
C LYS A 125 9.36 -3.43 -10.70
N PHE A 126 10.46 -3.37 -9.98
CA PHE A 126 11.43 -2.28 -10.07
C PHE A 126 12.83 -2.86 -9.89
N THR A 127 13.84 -2.05 -10.24
CA THR A 127 15.25 -2.43 -10.16
C THR A 127 15.95 -1.49 -9.21
N ILE A 128 16.74 -2.06 -8.30
CA ILE A 128 17.61 -1.29 -7.41
C ILE A 128 18.87 -0.90 -8.21
N PRO A 129 19.27 0.39 -8.21
CA PRO A 129 20.50 0.83 -8.86
C PRO A 129 21.72 0.16 -8.26
N CYS A 130 22.69 -0.22 -9.09
CA CYS A 130 23.95 -0.78 -8.62
C CYS A 130 24.76 0.20 -7.75
N THR A 131 24.53 1.51 -7.90
CA THR A 131 25.13 2.55 -7.06
C THR A 131 24.68 2.51 -5.60
N TRP A 132 23.65 1.71 -5.28
CA TRP A 132 23.18 1.52 -3.91
C TRP A 132 23.79 0.30 -3.22
N ASP A 133 24.74 -0.40 -3.85
CA ASP A 133 25.40 -1.55 -3.25
C ASP A 133 26.04 -1.21 -1.89
N GLY A 134 25.84 -2.10 -0.91
CA GLY A 134 26.28 -1.90 0.48
C GLY A 134 25.52 -0.84 1.28
N ARG A 135 24.46 -0.23 0.75
CA ARG A 135 23.62 0.75 1.47
C ARG A 135 22.39 0.11 2.10
N GLU A 136 21.85 0.75 3.14
CA GLU A 136 20.52 0.43 3.65
C GLU A 136 19.45 0.95 2.70
N ILE A 137 18.45 0.11 2.43
CA ILE A 137 17.38 0.39 1.49
C ILE A 137 16.05 0.34 2.23
N PHE A 138 15.30 1.43 2.13
CA PHE A 138 13.98 1.57 2.75
C PHE A 138 12.91 1.72 1.68
N ILE A 139 11.73 1.17 1.93
CA ILE A 139 10.52 1.45 1.16
C ILE A 139 9.63 2.40 1.95
N HIS A 140 9.12 3.43 1.29
CA HIS A 140 8.30 4.47 1.92
C HIS A 140 6.94 4.57 1.23
N PHE A 141 5.87 4.51 2.01
CA PHE A 141 4.49 4.75 1.58
C PHE A 141 3.94 5.95 2.36
N ASP A 142 3.70 7.08 1.68
CA ASP A 142 3.25 8.33 2.33
C ASP A 142 1.78 8.27 2.81
N GLY A 143 0.99 7.28 2.37
CA GLY A 143 -0.44 7.15 2.69
C GLY A 143 -1.04 5.81 2.35
#